data_AF-A0A944RSM5-F1
#
_entry.id   AF-A0A944RSM5-F1
#
_cell.length_a   1.000
_cell.length_b   1.000
_cell.length_c   1.000
_cell.angle_alpha   90.00
_cell.angle_beta   90.00
_cell.angle_gamma   90.00
#
_symmetry.space_group_name_H-M   'P 1'
#
loop_
_entity.id
_entity.type
_entity.pdbx_description
1 polymer ?
#
loop_
_entity_poly.entity_id
_entity_poly.type
_entity_poly.pdbx_seq_one_letter_code
_entity_poly.pdbx_strand_id
1 'polypeptide(L)'
;MNDNKSLYTATMAKVYASQGYLEKSAEIYRHLLKNEPDREEYHKALNEVENGLKEIGKPESKDLVLLFSEWFELLLKHKKLTAPQRPL
;
A
#
# COMPACT_ATOMS: atom_id res chain seq x y z
N MET A 1 -17.14 7.48 16.07
CA MET A 1 -17.80 7.24 14.76
C MET A 1 -17.14 8.19 13.75
N ASN A 2 -16.92 7.75 12.52
CA ASN A 2 -16.00 8.38 11.56
C ASN A 2 -16.56 9.68 10.95
N ASP A 3 -16.39 10.80 11.66
CA ASP A 3 -16.82 12.13 11.20
C ASP A 3 -15.85 12.75 10.16
N ASN A 4 -14.76 12.07 9.80
CA ASN A 4 -13.79 12.55 8.80
C ASN A 4 -14.16 12.23 7.35
N LYS A 5 -15.17 11.39 7.09
CA LYS A 5 -15.56 11.02 5.72
C LYS A 5 -16.43 12.09 5.05
N SER A 6 -17.12 12.94 5.82
CA SER A 6 -17.89 14.06 5.26
C SER A 6 -17.01 15.15 4.64
N LEU A 7 -15.71 15.15 4.95
CA LEU A 7 -14.72 16.09 4.40
C LEU A 7 -14.04 15.54 3.14
N TYR A 8 -14.45 14.38 2.64
CA TYR A 8 -13.89 13.80 1.44
C TYR A 8 -14.20 14.69 0.24
N THR A 9 -13.15 15.10 -0.46
CA THR A 9 -13.24 15.94 -1.64
C THR A 9 -12.43 15.34 -2.78
N ALA A 10 -12.80 15.68 -4.01
CA ALA A 10 -12.07 15.25 -5.20
C ALA A 10 -10.61 15.70 -5.17
N THR A 11 -10.33 16.89 -4.62
CA THR A 11 -8.96 17.41 -4.46
C THR A 11 -8.13 16.53 -3.53
N MET A 12 -8.69 16.08 -2.40
CA MET A 12 -7.99 15.15 -1.51
C MET A 12 -7.69 13.83 -2.22
N ALA A 13 -8.65 13.28 -2.98
CA ALA A 13 -8.43 12.06 -3.74
C ALA A 13 -7.27 12.21 -4.74
N LYS A 14 -7.22 13.32 -5.48
CA LYS A 14 -6.13 13.65 -6.42
C LYS A 14 -4.78 13.78 -5.72
N VAL A 15 -4.73 14.48 -4.59
CA VAL A 15 -3.49 14.67 -3.82
C VAL A 15 -2.97 13.34 -3.27
N TYR A 16 -3.85 12.46 -2.79
CA TYR A 16 -3.44 11.11 -2.38
C TYR A 16 -2.95 10.28 -3.56
N ALA A 17 -3.60 10.36 -4.73
CA ALA A 17 -3.13 9.67 -5.93
C ALA A 17 -1.74 10.15 -6.36
N SER A 18 -1.49 11.47 -6.38
CA SER A 18 -0.18 12.03 -6.76
C SER A 18 0.94 11.66 -5.80
N GLN A 19 0.61 11.36 -4.55
CA GLN A 19 1.57 10.90 -3.54
C GLN A 19 1.79 9.39 -3.56
N GLY A 20 1.11 8.65 -4.44
CA GLY A 20 1.19 7.18 -4.52
C GLY A 20 0.30 6.44 -3.51
N TYR A 21 -0.48 7.15 -2.69
CA TYR A 21 -1.47 6.54 -1.79
C TYR A 21 -2.75 6.16 -2.54
N LEU A 22 -2.61 5.26 -3.52
CA LEU A 22 -3.67 4.89 -4.44
C LEU A 22 -4.88 4.26 -3.73
N GLU A 23 -4.66 3.43 -2.70
CA GLU A 23 -5.76 2.80 -1.93
C GLU A 23 -6.67 3.84 -1.27
N LYS A 24 -6.05 4.86 -0.66
CA LYS A 24 -6.75 5.95 0.02
C LYS A 24 -7.45 6.87 -0.97
N SER A 25 -6.83 7.12 -2.12
CA SER A 25 -7.47 7.85 -3.23
C SER A 25 -8.72 7.11 -3.71
N ALA A 26 -8.63 5.80 -3.95
CA ALA A 26 -9.76 4.98 -4.37
C ALA A 26 -10.88 4.93 -3.31
N GLU A 27 -10.55 4.88 -2.02
CA GLU A 27 -11.54 4.98 -0.94
C GLU A 27 -12.35 6.28 -1.03
N ILE A 28 -11.67 7.41 -1.25
CA ILE A 28 -12.31 8.72 -1.34
C ILE A 28 -13.21 8.78 -2.58
N TYR A 29 -12.73 8.35 -3.75
CA TYR A 29 -13.57 8.33 -4.97
C TYR A 29 -14.80 7.43 -4.84
N ARG A 30 -14.66 6.25 -4.21
CA ARG A 30 -15.80 5.38 -3.92
C ARG A 30 -16.81 6.02 -2.97
N HIS A 31 -16.36 6.83 -2.02
CA HIS A 31 -17.26 7.57 -1.14
C HIS A 31 -17.99 8.69 -1.90
N LEU A 32 -17.27 9.45 -2.73
CA LEU A 32 -17.85 10.52 -3.54
C LEU A 32 -18.91 9.98 -4.52
N LEU A 33 -18.64 8.86 -5.17
CA LEU A 33 -19.59 8.17 -6.07
C LEU A 33 -20.85 7.66 -5.38
N LYS A 34 -20.82 7.41 -4.05
CA LYS A 34 -22.06 7.07 -3.33
C LYS A 34 -23.02 8.25 -3.23
N ASN A 35 -22.49 9.47 -3.23
CA ASN A 35 -23.28 10.71 -3.14
C ASN A 35 -23.60 11.26 -4.53
N GLU A 36 -22.67 11.13 -5.48
CA GLU A 36 -22.77 11.62 -6.86
C GLU A 36 -22.45 10.48 -7.86
N PRO A 37 -23.36 9.50 -8.02
CA PRO A 37 -23.11 8.30 -8.82
C PRO A 37 -22.94 8.59 -10.32
N ASP A 38 -23.54 9.65 -10.83
CA ASP A 38 -23.55 9.98 -12.27
C ASP A 38 -22.32 10.80 -12.70
N ARG A 39 -21.39 11.08 -11.78
CA ARG A 39 -20.24 11.93 -12.07
C ARG A 39 -19.14 11.12 -12.77
N GLU A 40 -19.17 11.14 -14.10
CA GLU A 40 -18.20 10.42 -14.95
C GLU A 40 -16.73 10.71 -14.61
N GLU A 41 -16.41 11.94 -14.21
CA GLU A 41 -15.06 12.31 -13.75
C GLU A 41 -14.56 11.44 -12.58
N TYR A 42 -15.44 11.06 -11.66
CA TYR A 42 -15.08 10.21 -10.52
C TYR A 42 -14.89 8.76 -10.93
N HIS A 43 -15.72 8.25 -11.85
CA HIS A 43 -15.53 6.92 -12.43
C HIS A 43 -14.21 6.81 -13.17
N LYS A 44 -13.89 7.81 -14.00
CA LYS A 44 -12.62 7.85 -14.74
C LYS A 44 -11.43 7.87 -13.79
N ALA A 45 -11.44 8.78 -12.80
CA ALA A 45 -10.35 8.89 -11.84
C ALA A 45 -10.20 7.65 -10.96
N LEU A 46 -11.32 7.02 -10.55
CA LEU A 46 -11.29 5.76 -9.82
C LEU A 46 -10.64 4.64 -10.65
N ASN A 47 -11.03 4.51 -11.93
CA ASN A 47 -10.44 3.52 -12.82
C ASN A 47 -8.93 3.71 -13.02
N GLU A 48 -8.46 4.96 -13.16
CA GLU A 48 -7.03 5.27 -13.28
C GLU A 48 -6.26 4.83 -12.02
N VAL A 49 -6.78 5.15 -10.84
CA VAL A 49 -6.19 4.78 -9.55
C VAL A 49 -6.20 3.25 -9.35
N GLU A 50 -7.30 2.57 -9.69
CA GLU A 50 -7.40 1.11 -9.56
C GLU A 50 -6.50 0.37 -10.54
N ASN A 51 -6.27 0.90 -11.74
CA ASN A 51 -5.28 0.37 -12.65
C ASN A 51 -3.86 0.53 -12.10
N GLY A 52 -3.54 1.69 -11.50
CA GLY A 52 -2.27 1.89 -10.80
C GLY A 52 -2.06 0.87 -9.66
N LEU A 53 -3.11 0.55 -8.91
CA LEU A 53 -3.05 -0.48 -7.86
C LEU A 53 -2.75 -1.87 -8.42
N LYS A 54 -3.29 -2.23 -9.59
CA LYS A 54 -3.00 -3.52 -10.24
C LYS A 54 -1.55 -3.62 -10.71
N GLU A 55 -0.96 -2.50 -11.12
CA GLU A 55 0.45 -2.46 -11.54
C GLU A 55 1.41 -2.49 -10.34
N ILE A 56 1.09 -1.80 -9.23
CA ILE A 56 1.88 -1.88 -7.97
C ILE A 56 1.73 -3.26 -7.30
N GLY A 57 0.53 -3.86 -7.39
CA GLY A 57 0.22 -5.19 -6.87
C GLY A 57 0.88 -6.35 -7.63
N LYS A 58 1.69 -6.07 -8.66
CA LYS A 58 2.66 -7.02 -9.22
C LYS A 58 4.01 -6.77 -8.55
N PRO A 59 4.28 -7.30 -7.35
CA PRO A 59 5.67 -7.46 -6.97
C PRO A 59 6.30 -8.40 -7.98
N GLU A 60 7.44 -8.02 -8.58
CA GLU A 60 8.42 -9.05 -8.88
C GLU A 60 8.72 -9.71 -7.54
N SER A 61 8.03 -10.80 -7.24
CA SER A 61 8.13 -11.58 -6.00
C SER A 61 9.58 -11.88 -5.60
N LYS A 62 10.49 -11.81 -6.57
CA LYS A 62 11.93 -11.90 -6.40
C LYS A 62 12.52 -10.77 -5.54
N ASP A 63 12.09 -9.51 -5.70
CA ASP A 63 12.68 -8.37 -5.00
C ASP A 63 12.38 -8.40 -3.50
N LEU A 64 11.13 -8.71 -3.14
CA LEU A 64 10.73 -8.85 -1.74
C LEU A 64 11.46 -10.02 -1.07
N VAL A 65 11.55 -11.17 -1.75
CA VAL A 65 12.28 -12.33 -1.23
C VAL A 65 13.77 -12.02 -1.06
N LEU A 66 14.38 -11.25 -1.97
CA LEU A 66 15.78 -10.81 -1.85
C LEU A 66 15.99 -9.92 -0.62
N LEU A 67 15.13 -8.91 -0.45
CA LEU A 67 15.17 -7.97 0.67
C LEU A 67 15.01 -8.67 2.02
N PHE A 68 14.11 -9.66 2.14
CA PHE A 68 13.96 -10.40 3.40
C PHE A 68 15.10 -11.42 3.64
N SER A 69 15.72 -11.95 2.59
CA SER A 69 16.79 -12.97 2.72
C SER A 69 18.03 -12.42 3.44
N GLU A 70 18.44 -11.18 3.17
CA GLU A 70 19.57 -10.56 3.85
C GLU A 70 19.36 -10.43 5.37
N TRP A 71 18.13 -10.11 5.77
CA TRP A 71 17.76 -10.04 7.19
C TRP A 71 17.74 -11.43 7.85
N PHE A 72 17.27 -12.46 7.14
CA PHE A 72 17.31 -13.84 7.62
C PHE A 72 18.75 -14.34 7.80
N GLU A 73 19.65 -14.03 6.88
CA GLU A 73 21.08 -14.39 6.99
C GLU A 73 21.75 -13.73 8.19
N LEU A 74 21.46 -12.45 8.45
CA LEU A 74 22.00 -11.74 9.60
C LEU A 74 21.51 -12.33 10.93
N LEU A 75 20.22 -12.69 11.01
CA LEU A 75 19.64 -13.37 12.17
C LEU A 75 20.23 -14.77 12.39
N LEU A 76 20.49 -15.52 11.31
CA LEU A 76 21.13 -16.83 11.36
C LEU A 76 22.61 -16.73 11.81
N LYS A 77 23.32 -15.68 11.40
CA LYS A 77 24.71 -15.42 11.79
C LYS A 77 24.84 -15.14 13.29
N HIS A 78 23.88 -14.44 13.89
CA HIS A 78 23.88 -14.16 15.33
C HIS A 78 23.63 -15.40 16.20
N LYS A 79 22.79 -16.35 15.75
CA LYS A 79 22.54 -17.59 16.50
C LYS A 79 23.77 -18.50 16.61
N LYS A 80 24.70 -18.44 15.66
CA LYS A 80 25.95 -19.22 15.70
C LYS A 80 26.97 -18.70 16.72
N LEU A 81 26.85 -17.44 17.15
CA LEU A 81 27.78 -16.80 18.09
C LEU A 81 27.34 -16.93 19.57
N THR A 82 26.17 -17.50 19.84
CA THR A 82 25.63 -17.68 21.19
C THR A 82 25.47 -19.15 21.59
N ALA A 83 26.21 -20.05 20.94
CA ALA A 83 26.42 -21.39 21.47
C ALA A 83 27.66 -21.36 22.39
N PRO A 84 27.52 -21.32 23.73
CA PRO A 84 28.66 -21.51 24.60
C PRO A 84 29.19 -22.93 24.38
N GLN A 85 30.39 -23.05 23.82
CA GLN A 85 31.16 -24.28 23.95
C GLN A 85 31.49 -24.44 25.43
N ARG A 86 30.78 -25.34 26.12
CA ARG A 86 31.22 -25.84 27.43
C ARG A 86 32.20 -26.99 27.18
N PRO A 87 33.48 -26.86 27.54
CA PRO A 87 34.33 -28.01 27.71
C PRO A 87 33.93 -28.74 29.01
N LEU A 88 33.75 -30.05 28.93
CA LEU A 88 33.86 -30.99 30.06
C LEU A 88 35.09 -31.86 29.78
#